data_AF-A0A821DQX3-F1
#
_entry.id   AF-A0A821DQX3-F1
#
_cell.length_a   1.000
_cell.length_b   1.000
_cell.length_c   1.000
_cell.angle_alpha   90.00
_cell.angle_beta   90.00
_cell.angle_gamma   90.00
#
_symmetry.space_group_name_H-M   'P 1'
#
loop_
_entity.id
_entity.type
_entity.pdbx_description
1 polymer ?
#
loop_
_entity_poly.entity_id
_entity_poly.type
_entity_poly.pdbx_seq_one_letter_code
_entity_poly.pdbx_strand_id
1 'polypeptide(L)'
;EALIISSCEDGILMLWETHVKSSTKSEDWTPVVLHNKARFIHLSQTIEALQNEEQELKRNQEYRLHQIETTYVADLQRRTDMSLNERQHHENIIERQLIEKEKEQRDFEAKYADLKEKFENERQRIEEEDRENIGRELQKEGDLIRLAQKIMEDNESRLKATMEASENEIRDIAEYFTGKIRETENELVALRKKSRLAIDSNEIEKKNLEADVDDEQLKIKLEFENERRRLIETNAKLQKEFKETHEYQVHILNLKQAEQETSAQTVKKRIQDNVLRVQGMSEEISSLKNEINERKQTINEKLDRISDLELKNQELEKFQYVLNYKIEELTRLIQPREQEIERMRNQLLEMASEREKKETELSRNRFHNVEQKRTLHAVNTQVEYEHQKRKEYDNALRRIKNDILAHFADVSDPKSVKNAVAHLYEKHVQNDNVKSIYTTADISGAVSEEIQAQDRQRLFLERTTSDLKRKLNSDLHATKANRMRIMNENALLLQELNNLRQELKVVRGRIQDYEVAKKTFDERSVHSIDALVQTLNADAGNYVVRHRDSELIKEVQKNQQEILHLRQHLSRVQAGYSPLSTNTNVNDDTANISILKLV
;
A
#
# COMPACT_ATOMS: atom_id res chain seq x y z
N GLU A 1 -50.01 120.61 47.39
CA GLU A 1 -51.25 119.83 47.53
C GLU A 1 -50.85 118.45 48.03
N ALA A 2 -51.27 118.10 49.24
CA ALA A 2 -51.01 116.78 49.80
C ALA A 2 -52.35 116.05 49.86
N LEU A 3 -52.44 114.94 49.13
CA LEU A 3 -53.59 114.05 49.10
C LEU A 3 -53.40 113.01 50.19
N ILE A 4 -54.29 112.99 51.19
CA ILE A 4 -54.27 111.99 52.25
C ILE A 4 -55.36 110.96 51.94
N ILE A 5 -54.96 109.69 51.90
CA ILE A 5 -55.85 108.55 51.63
C ILE A 5 -56.00 107.76 52.92
N SER A 6 -57.23 107.55 53.36
CA SER A 6 -57.55 106.66 54.48
C SER A 6 -58.54 105.58 54.02
N SER A 7 -58.25 104.32 54.35
CA SER A 7 -59.14 103.17 54.10
C SER A 7 -59.64 102.56 55.40
N CYS A 8 -60.91 102.16 55.43
CA CYS A 8 -61.50 101.38 56.54
C CYS A 8 -61.60 99.89 56.17
N GLU A 9 -61.67 98.98 57.15
CA GLU A 9 -61.69 97.51 56.94
C GLU A 9 -62.90 97.00 56.13
N ASP A 10 -63.98 97.78 56.00
CA ASP A 10 -65.14 97.47 55.15
C ASP A 10 -64.95 97.89 53.66
N GLY A 11 -63.74 98.27 53.26
CA GLY A 11 -63.38 98.53 51.85
C GLY A 11 -63.77 99.90 51.29
N ILE A 12 -64.21 100.83 52.14
CA ILE A 12 -64.50 102.22 51.74
C ILE A 12 -63.22 103.07 51.85
N LEU A 13 -62.91 103.79 50.78
CA LEU A 13 -61.69 104.58 50.62
C LEU A 13 -62.05 106.06 50.49
N MET A 14 -61.57 106.89 51.41
CA MET A 14 -61.84 108.34 51.42
C MET A 14 -60.58 109.13 51.07
N LEU A 15 -60.74 110.07 50.15
CA LEU A 15 -59.69 110.92 49.58
C LEU A 15 -59.90 112.35 50.07
N TRP A 16 -58.92 112.88 50.82
CA TRP A 16 -58.95 114.23 51.36
C TRP A 16 -58.03 115.14 50.54
N GLU A 17 -58.61 116.15 49.91
CA GLU A 17 -57.88 117.16 49.14
C GLU A 17 -57.63 118.38 50.04
N THR A 18 -56.35 118.60 50.42
CA THR A 18 -55.97 119.74 51.27
C THR A 18 -55.35 120.86 50.45
N HIS A 19 -56.07 121.98 50.31
CA HIS A 19 -55.53 123.23 49.79
C HIS A 19 -54.97 124.09 50.93
N VAL A 20 -53.68 123.94 51.22
CA VAL A 20 -52.97 124.89 52.11
C VAL A 20 -52.38 126.01 51.26
N LYS A 21 -53.07 127.17 51.26
CA LYS A 21 -52.45 128.47 50.95
C LYS A 21 -51.75 128.97 52.21
N SER A 22 -50.45 128.73 52.36
CA SER A 22 -49.67 129.36 53.43
C SER A 22 -49.14 130.71 52.96
N SER A 23 -49.83 131.76 53.39
CA SER A 23 -49.31 133.13 53.43
C SER A 23 -48.06 133.16 54.30
N THR A 24 -46.91 133.46 53.72
CA THR A 24 -45.67 133.77 54.42
C THR A 24 -45.79 135.11 55.14
N LYS A 25 -46.22 135.07 56.41
CA LYS A 25 -45.82 136.05 57.41
C LYS A 25 -44.73 135.44 58.26
N SER A 26 -43.55 136.02 58.11
CA SER A 26 -42.33 135.80 58.88
C SER A 26 -42.59 136.13 60.35
N GLU A 27 -42.73 135.11 61.18
CA GLU A 27 -42.44 135.18 62.61
C GLU A 27 -41.18 134.36 62.85
N ASP A 28 -40.14 135.02 63.35
CA ASP A 28 -38.88 134.42 63.78
C ASP A 28 -39.14 133.48 64.98
N TRP A 29 -39.35 132.20 64.71
CA TRP A 29 -39.29 131.15 65.72
C TRP A 29 -37.91 130.50 65.70
N THR A 30 -37.09 130.86 66.69
CA THR A 30 -35.82 130.18 67.01
C THR A 30 -36.03 128.66 67.16
N PRO A 31 -35.13 127.80 66.64
CA PRO A 31 -35.21 126.36 66.87
C PRO A 31 -34.67 126.05 68.27
N VAL A 32 -35.44 126.39 69.30
CA VAL A 32 -35.21 125.90 70.66
C VAL A 32 -36.26 124.84 70.93
N VAL A 33 -35.96 123.60 70.55
CA VAL A 33 -36.75 122.46 71.00
C VAL A 33 -36.30 122.13 72.42
N LEU A 34 -37.04 122.64 73.41
CA LEU A 34 -36.87 122.35 74.83
C LEU A 34 -37.13 120.86 75.09
N HIS A 35 -36.09 120.05 75.00
CA HIS A 35 -36.04 118.73 75.61
C HIS A 35 -35.37 118.85 76.98
N ASN A 36 -35.88 118.13 77.97
CA ASN A 36 -35.17 117.98 79.24
C ASN A 36 -33.78 117.41 78.97
N LYS A 37 -32.72 118.16 79.30
CA LYS A 37 -31.31 117.81 79.06
C LYS A 37 -30.97 116.39 79.57
N ALA A 38 -31.61 115.94 80.65
CA ALA A 38 -31.47 114.59 81.17
C ALA A 38 -31.97 113.50 80.19
N ARG A 39 -33.07 113.74 79.47
CA ARG A 39 -33.64 112.78 78.49
C ARG A 39 -32.78 112.66 77.24
N PHE A 40 -32.19 113.76 76.76
CA PHE A 40 -31.27 113.74 75.62
C PHE A 40 -29.97 113.00 75.97
N ILE A 41 -29.41 113.24 77.16
CA ILE A 41 -28.22 112.52 77.65
C ILE A 41 -28.51 111.03 77.76
N HIS A 42 -29.63 110.64 78.37
CA HIS A 42 -30.03 109.24 78.47
C HIS A 42 -30.24 108.61 77.10
N LEU A 43 -30.85 109.31 76.14
CA LEU A 43 -31.06 108.80 74.78
C LEU A 43 -29.73 108.62 74.03
N SER A 44 -28.80 109.58 74.14
CA SER A 44 -27.44 109.44 73.59
C SER A 44 -26.70 108.27 74.21
N GLN A 45 -26.77 108.07 75.53
CA GLN A 45 -26.16 106.92 76.21
C GLN A 45 -26.77 105.59 75.76
N THR A 46 -28.09 105.52 75.56
CA THR A 46 -28.73 104.31 75.01
C THR A 46 -28.34 104.07 73.55
N ILE A 47 -28.19 105.11 72.74
CA ILE A 47 -27.72 104.98 71.35
C ILE A 47 -26.28 104.48 71.32
N GLU A 48 -25.40 105.01 72.18
CA GLU A 48 -24.01 104.58 72.29
C GLU A 48 -23.90 103.12 72.80
N ALA A 49 -24.73 102.74 73.78
CA ALA A 49 -24.81 101.36 74.25
C ALA A 49 -25.28 100.40 73.15
N LEU A 50 -26.33 100.76 72.40
CA LEU A 50 -26.82 99.97 71.27
C LEU A 50 -25.80 99.90 70.12
N GLN A 51 -25.06 100.98 69.86
CA GLN A 51 -23.97 100.98 68.88
C GLN A 51 -22.83 100.07 69.30
N ASN A 52 -22.48 100.04 70.59
CA ASN A 52 -21.48 99.12 71.11
C ASN A 52 -21.96 97.66 71.03
N GLU A 53 -23.22 97.39 71.36
CA GLU A 53 -23.82 96.06 71.22
C GLU A 53 -23.87 95.61 69.75
N GLU A 54 -24.23 96.50 68.83
CA GLU A 54 -24.21 96.23 67.39
C GLU A 54 -22.79 95.93 66.90
N GLN A 55 -21.78 96.68 67.36
CA GLN A 55 -20.39 96.42 67.03
C GLN A 55 -19.90 95.07 67.61
N GLU A 56 -20.27 94.74 68.85
CA GLU A 56 -19.96 93.45 69.45
C GLU A 56 -20.64 92.28 68.72
N LEU A 57 -21.91 92.43 68.34
CA LEU A 57 -22.62 91.45 67.52
C LEU A 57 -21.96 91.27 66.16
N LYS A 58 -21.53 92.34 65.49
CA LYS A 58 -20.79 92.27 64.22
C LYS A 58 -19.46 91.52 64.38
N ARG A 59 -18.65 91.89 65.38
CA ARG A 59 -17.38 91.18 65.68
C ARG A 59 -17.63 89.70 65.99
N ASN A 60 -18.70 89.39 66.72
CA ASN A 60 -19.06 88.01 67.05
C ASN A 60 -19.53 87.23 65.80
N GLN A 61 -20.27 87.86 64.89
CA GLN A 61 -20.67 87.26 63.62
C GLN A 61 -19.46 87.03 62.71
N GLU A 62 -18.56 88.00 62.59
CA GLU A 62 -17.30 87.88 61.84
C GLU A 62 -16.42 86.77 62.41
N TYR A 63 -16.30 86.69 63.74
CA TYR A 63 -15.56 85.62 64.40
C TYR A 63 -16.17 84.24 64.14
N ARG A 64 -17.50 84.11 64.21
CA ARG A 64 -18.20 82.85 63.89
C ARG A 64 -18.02 82.46 62.42
N LEU A 65 -18.13 83.42 61.50
CA LEU A 65 -17.87 83.17 60.08
C LEU A 65 -16.43 82.70 59.88
N HIS A 66 -15.46 83.34 60.50
CA HIS A 66 -14.05 82.94 60.41
C HIS A 66 -13.80 81.54 61.00
N GLN A 67 -14.46 81.17 62.10
CA GLN A 67 -14.39 79.80 62.64
C GLN A 67 -14.99 78.76 61.68
N ILE A 68 -16.12 79.07 61.03
CA ILE A 68 -16.75 78.18 60.05
C ILE A 68 -15.86 78.07 58.80
N GLU A 69 -15.29 79.17 58.32
CA GLU A 69 -14.38 79.16 57.18
C GLU A 69 -13.11 78.36 57.47
N THR A 70 -12.48 78.58 58.63
CA THR A 70 -11.26 77.86 59.01
C THR A 70 -11.50 76.36 59.17
N THR A 71 -12.61 75.96 59.78
CA THR A 71 -13.00 74.54 59.90
C THR A 71 -13.34 73.94 58.54
N TYR A 72 -14.07 74.65 57.68
CA TYR A 72 -14.40 74.19 56.33
C TYR A 72 -13.16 74.05 55.45
N VAL A 73 -12.21 75.00 55.52
CA VAL A 73 -10.93 74.91 54.81
C VAL A 73 -10.11 73.72 55.30
N ALA A 74 -10.05 73.47 56.62
CA ALA A 74 -9.35 72.32 57.17
C ALA A 74 -9.98 70.99 56.73
N ASP A 75 -11.31 70.90 56.68
CA ASP A 75 -12.03 69.72 56.19
C ASP A 75 -11.81 69.49 54.69
N LEU A 76 -11.80 70.57 53.90
CA LEU A 76 -11.45 70.50 52.47
C LEU A 76 -10.02 70.00 52.28
N GLN A 77 -9.05 70.55 53.02
CA GLN A 77 -7.65 70.12 53.00
C GLN A 77 -7.51 68.64 53.35
N ARG A 78 -8.16 68.19 54.43
CA ARG A 78 -8.15 66.78 54.82
C ARG A 78 -8.72 65.87 53.73
N ARG A 79 -9.81 66.27 53.09
CA ARG A 79 -10.40 65.49 51.98
C ARG A 79 -9.49 65.47 50.74
N THR A 80 -8.83 66.58 50.43
CA THR A 80 -7.86 66.63 49.32
C THR A 80 -6.63 65.77 49.60
N ASP A 81 -6.13 65.77 50.83
CA ASP A 81 -4.97 64.96 51.24
C ASP A 81 -5.31 63.46 51.21
N MET A 82 -6.50 63.08 51.70
CA MET A 82 -6.99 61.70 51.60
C MET A 82 -7.07 61.25 50.13
N SER A 83 -7.66 62.08 49.26
CA SER A 83 -7.78 61.78 47.83
C SER A 83 -6.43 61.71 47.12
N LEU A 84 -5.45 62.52 47.56
CA LEU A 84 -4.08 62.50 47.05
C LEU A 84 -3.37 61.20 47.46
N ASN A 85 -3.51 60.80 48.73
CA ASN A 85 -2.93 59.55 49.24
C ASN A 85 -3.54 58.31 48.56
N GLU A 86 -4.85 58.28 48.35
CA GLU A 86 -5.51 57.20 47.61
C GLU A 86 -5.00 57.12 46.17
N ARG A 87 -4.83 58.27 45.49
CA ARG A 87 -4.26 58.32 44.15
C ARG A 87 -2.83 57.78 44.12
N GLN A 88 -1.97 58.22 45.04
CA GLN A 88 -0.59 57.72 45.15
C GLN A 88 -0.55 56.22 45.48
N HIS A 89 -1.47 55.73 46.33
CA HIS A 89 -1.56 54.31 46.64
C HIS A 89 -1.92 53.48 45.40
N HIS A 90 -2.89 53.94 44.59
CA HIS A 90 -3.25 53.30 43.34
C HIS A 90 -2.12 53.35 42.30
N GLU A 91 -1.41 54.48 42.21
CA GLU A 91 -0.23 54.63 41.34
C GLU A 91 0.88 53.62 41.70
N ASN A 92 1.19 53.48 42.99
CA ASN A 92 2.16 52.50 43.49
C ASN A 92 1.71 51.04 43.28
N ILE A 93 0.40 50.76 43.29
CA ILE A 93 -0.13 49.42 42.95
C ILE A 93 0.05 49.14 41.46
N ILE A 94 -0.30 50.11 40.61
CA ILE A 94 -0.16 49.98 39.15
C ILE A 94 1.32 49.76 38.80
N GLU A 95 2.23 50.53 39.38
CA GLU A 95 3.67 50.39 39.13
C GLU A 95 4.19 49.00 39.55
N ARG A 96 3.78 48.50 40.71
CA ARG A 96 4.14 47.14 41.16
C ARG A 96 3.60 46.06 40.21
N GLN A 97 2.35 46.16 39.80
CA GLN A 97 1.76 45.21 38.84
C GLN A 97 2.46 45.25 37.48
N LEU A 98 2.95 46.42 37.06
CA LEU A 98 3.68 46.57 35.82
C LEU A 98 5.05 45.87 35.91
N ILE A 99 5.77 46.05 37.02
CA ILE A 99 7.03 45.36 37.30
C ILE A 99 6.84 43.83 37.39
N GLU A 100 5.78 43.36 38.05
CA GLU A 100 5.47 41.93 38.13
C GLU A 100 5.19 41.34 36.75
N LYS A 101 4.38 42.02 35.93
CA LYS A 101 4.12 41.59 34.55
C LYS A 101 5.39 41.56 33.70
N GLU A 102 6.28 42.54 33.83
CA GLU A 102 7.56 42.53 33.13
C GLU A 102 8.45 41.37 33.58
N LYS A 103 8.48 41.04 34.87
CA LYS A 103 9.23 39.88 35.38
C LYS A 103 8.66 38.57 34.83
N GLU A 104 7.34 38.41 34.86
CA GLU A 104 6.68 37.23 34.28
C GLU A 104 6.97 37.10 32.79
N GLN A 105 6.92 38.20 32.03
CA GLN A 105 7.28 38.21 30.60
C GLN A 105 8.73 37.77 30.39
N ARG A 106 9.69 38.30 31.15
CA ARG A 106 11.10 37.88 31.08
C ARG A 106 11.27 36.40 31.41
N ASP A 107 10.57 35.88 32.42
CA ASP A 107 10.63 34.47 32.79
C ASP A 107 10.03 33.56 31.71
N PHE A 108 8.95 33.99 31.05
CA PHE A 108 8.37 33.28 29.92
C PHE A 108 9.30 33.30 28.70
N GLU A 109 9.90 34.45 28.40
CA GLU A 109 10.88 34.59 27.31
C GLU A 109 12.11 33.72 27.54
N ALA A 110 12.63 33.66 28.77
CA ALA A 110 13.75 32.79 29.14
C ALA A 110 13.38 31.31 29.00
N LYS A 111 12.22 30.88 29.52
CA LYS A 111 11.75 29.49 29.36
C LYS A 111 11.53 29.13 27.89
N TYR A 112 11.05 30.07 27.09
CA TYR A 112 10.85 29.87 25.65
C TYR A 112 12.20 29.75 24.92
N ALA A 113 13.19 30.57 25.27
CA ALA A 113 14.54 30.50 24.73
C ALA A 113 15.21 29.16 25.08
N ASP A 114 15.15 28.72 26.34
CA ASP A 114 15.70 27.42 26.79
C ASP A 114 15.04 26.25 26.05
N LEU A 115 13.72 26.30 25.86
CA LEU A 115 12.98 25.26 25.16
C LEU A 115 13.36 25.23 23.67
N LYS A 116 13.51 26.41 23.05
CA LYS A 116 13.95 26.54 21.66
C LYS A 116 15.38 26.01 21.48
N GLU A 117 16.28 26.30 22.41
CA GLU A 117 17.65 25.78 22.39
C GLU A 117 17.68 24.25 22.53
N LYS A 118 16.88 23.68 23.44
CA LYS A 118 16.75 22.22 23.57
C LYS A 118 16.24 21.55 22.29
N PHE A 119 15.24 22.14 21.64
CA PHE A 119 14.73 21.61 20.36
C PHE A 119 15.75 21.74 19.23
N GLU A 120 16.50 22.84 19.19
CA GLU A 120 17.56 23.05 18.21
C GLU A 120 18.71 22.04 18.40
N ASN A 121 19.12 21.80 19.65
CA ASN A 121 20.14 20.81 19.98
C ASN A 121 19.68 19.38 19.65
N GLU A 122 18.43 19.01 19.96
CA GLU A 122 17.92 17.68 19.61
C GLU A 122 17.79 17.51 18.09
N ARG A 123 17.39 18.57 17.36
CA ARG A 123 17.39 18.56 15.89
C ARG A 123 18.79 18.33 15.35
N GLN A 124 19.78 19.05 15.86
CA GLN A 124 21.18 18.87 15.43
C GLN A 124 21.70 17.47 15.75
N ARG A 125 21.36 16.92 16.92
CA ARG A 125 21.74 15.55 17.30
C ARG A 125 21.16 14.50 16.34
N ILE A 126 19.88 14.64 15.99
CA ILE A 126 19.23 13.74 15.01
C ILE A 126 19.86 13.91 13.63
N GLU A 127 20.12 15.14 13.18
CA GLU A 127 20.79 15.38 11.89
C GLU A 127 22.21 14.80 11.86
N GLU A 128 22.95 14.85 12.96
CA GLU A 128 24.27 14.21 13.07
C GLU A 128 24.19 12.69 13.01
N GLU A 129 23.25 12.09 13.73
CA GLU A 129 23.00 10.65 13.72
C GLU A 129 22.59 10.17 12.31
N ASP A 130 21.72 10.90 11.62
CA ASP A 130 21.32 10.62 10.24
C ASP A 130 22.49 10.76 9.28
N ARG A 131 23.32 11.80 9.43
CA ARG A 131 24.56 11.96 8.63
C ARG A 131 25.51 10.79 8.82
N GLU A 132 25.68 10.32 10.05
CA GLU A 132 26.53 9.17 10.37
C GLU A 132 25.96 7.86 9.79
N ASN A 133 24.65 7.64 9.92
CA ASN A 133 23.95 6.50 9.35
C ASN A 133 24.10 6.45 7.82
N ILE A 134 23.89 7.58 7.14
CA ILE A 134 24.09 7.70 5.69
C ILE A 134 25.55 7.42 5.33
N GLY A 135 26.51 7.93 6.10
CA GLY A 135 27.94 7.64 5.89
C GLY A 135 28.27 6.15 5.99
N ARG A 136 27.70 5.45 6.98
CA ARG A 136 27.85 4.00 7.15
C ARG A 136 27.22 3.22 5.99
N GLU A 137 26.05 3.60 5.50
CA GLU A 137 25.42 2.95 4.35
C GLU A 137 26.20 3.18 3.05
N LEU A 138 26.69 4.40 2.81
CA LEU A 138 27.55 4.69 1.66
C LEU A 138 28.85 3.88 1.70
N GLN A 139 29.43 3.68 2.90
CA GLN A 139 30.61 2.83 3.05
C GLN A 139 30.31 1.37 2.69
N LYS A 140 29.19 0.82 3.17
CA LYS A 140 28.75 -0.54 2.82
C LYS A 140 28.52 -0.69 1.32
N GLU A 141 27.90 0.30 0.68
CA GLU A 141 27.69 0.31 -0.77
C GLU A 141 29.04 0.32 -1.51
N GLY A 142 29.99 1.16 -1.07
CA GLY A 142 31.35 1.18 -1.61
C GLY A 142 32.08 -0.17 -1.48
N ASP A 143 31.96 -0.83 -0.33
CA ASP A 143 32.55 -2.15 -0.09
C ASP A 143 31.88 -3.25 -0.93
N LEU A 144 30.57 -3.19 -1.14
CA LEU A 144 29.84 -4.09 -2.04
C LEU A 144 30.27 -3.90 -3.49
N ILE A 145 30.46 -2.66 -3.95
CA ILE A 145 30.96 -2.37 -5.30
C ILE A 145 32.36 -2.96 -5.48
N ARG A 146 33.26 -2.79 -4.51
CA ARG A 146 34.61 -3.39 -4.55
C ARG A 146 34.56 -4.91 -4.56
N LEU A 147 33.70 -5.52 -3.76
CA LEU A 147 33.51 -6.96 -3.74
C LEU A 147 32.98 -7.48 -5.08
N ALA A 148 32.00 -6.78 -5.66
CA ALA A 148 31.45 -7.11 -6.97
C ALA A 148 32.51 -7.00 -8.07
N GLN A 149 33.31 -5.92 -8.07
CA GLN A 149 34.44 -5.77 -8.99
C GLN A 149 35.44 -6.91 -8.88
N LYS A 150 35.83 -7.28 -7.65
CA LYS A 150 36.75 -8.41 -7.42
C LYS A 150 36.18 -9.73 -7.94
N ILE A 151 34.89 -10.00 -7.69
CA ILE A 151 34.22 -11.20 -8.21
C ILE A 151 34.17 -11.18 -9.74
N MET A 152 33.94 -10.02 -10.36
CA MET A 152 33.95 -9.88 -11.82
C MET A 152 35.35 -10.15 -12.38
N GLU A 153 36.41 -9.59 -11.80
CA GLU A 153 37.80 -9.84 -12.18
C GLU A 153 38.18 -11.32 -12.03
N ASP A 154 37.82 -11.94 -10.90
CA ASP A 154 38.07 -13.36 -10.65
C ASP A 154 37.35 -14.23 -11.68
N ASN A 155 36.07 -13.93 -11.98
CA ASN A 155 35.30 -14.66 -13.00
C ASN A 155 35.86 -14.46 -14.41
N GLU A 156 36.31 -13.25 -14.75
CA GLU A 156 36.94 -12.97 -16.04
C GLU A 156 38.27 -13.74 -16.17
N SER A 157 39.07 -13.80 -15.11
CA SER A 157 40.32 -14.59 -15.10
C SER A 157 40.03 -16.09 -15.27
N ARG A 158 39.00 -16.61 -14.58
CA ARG A 158 38.59 -18.02 -14.70
C ARG A 158 38.09 -18.32 -16.10
N LEU A 159 37.28 -17.42 -16.68
CA LEU A 159 36.78 -17.57 -18.04
C LEU A 159 37.94 -17.60 -19.04
N LYS A 160 38.88 -16.66 -18.94
CA LYS A 160 40.10 -16.65 -19.79
C LYS A 160 40.90 -17.92 -19.64
N ALA A 161 41.18 -18.38 -18.41
CA ALA A 161 41.91 -19.62 -18.18
C ALA A 161 41.19 -20.85 -18.77
N THR A 162 39.85 -20.94 -18.65
CA THR A 162 39.09 -22.03 -19.28
C THR A 162 39.07 -21.95 -20.80
N MET A 163 39.01 -20.74 -21.36
CA MET A 163 39.08 -20.55 -22.81
C MET A 163 40.45 -20.97 -23.34
N GLU A 164 41.53 -20.50 -22.72
CA GLU A 164 42.91 -20.89 -23.07
C GLU A 164 43.13 -22.40 -22.93
N ALA A 165 42.62 -23.02 -21.87
CA ALA A 165 42.68 -24.48 -21.70
C ALA A 165 41.93 -25.20 -22.83
N SER A 166 40.71 -24.77 -23.15
CA SER A 166 39.92 -25.35 -24.25
C SER A 166 40.57 -25.15 -25.62
N GLU A 167 41.18 -23.98 -25.86
CA GLU A 167 41.91 -23.70 -27.10
C GLU A 167 43.16 -24.57 -27.23
N ASN A 168 43.86 -24.82 -26.12
CA ASN A 168 45.00 -25.73 -26.10
C ASN A 168 44.55 -27.18 -26.34
N GLU A 169 43.48 -27.65 -25.71
CA GLU A 169 42.93 -28.99 -25.96
C GLU A 169 42.49 -29.17 -27.43
N ILE A 170 41.80 -28.17 -27.99
CA ILE A 170 41.42 -28.17 -29.41
C ILE A 170 42.66 -28.21 -30.31
N ARG A 171 43.71 -27.45 -29.95
CA ARG A 171 44.98 -27.44 -30.69
C ARG A 171 45.67 -28.80 -30.62
N ASP A 172 45.77 -29.41 -29.44
CA ASP A 172 46.38 -30.73 -29.25
C ASP A 172 45.64 -31.81 -30.05
N ILE A 173 44.31 -31.77 -30.04
CA ILE A 173 43.46 -32.66 -30.84
C ILE A 173 43.70 -32.44 -32.35
N ALA A 174 43.75 -31.18 -32.79
CA ALA A 174 44.02 -30.84 -34.18
C ALA A 174 45.43 -31.30 -34.61
N GLU A 175 46.45 -31.12 -33.79
CA GLU A 175 47.82 -31.57 -34.04
C GLU A 175 47.91 -33.10 -34.09
N TYR A 176 47.22 -33.80 -33.18
CA TYR A 176 47.15 -35.26 -33.20
C TYR A 176 46.51 -35.78 -34.49
N PHE A 177 45.36 -35.25 -34.90
CA PHE A 177 44.68 -35.71 -36.11
C PHE A 177 45.43 -35.31 -37.39
N THR A 178 46.02 -34.12 -37.45
CA THR A 178 46.87 -33.72 -38.60
C THR A 178 48.12 -34.58 -38.69
N GLY A 179 48.73 -34.95 -37.55
CA GLY A 179 49.81 -35.93 -37.49
C GLY A 179 49.39 -37.30 -38.01
N LYS A 180 48.24 -37.82 -37.56
CA LYS A 180 47.70 -39.10 -38.04
C LYS A 180 47.41 -39.10 -39.53
N ILE A 181 46.84 -38.01 -40.06
CA ILE A 181 46.61 -37.84 -41.50
C ILE A 181 47.95 -37.92 -42.25
N ARG A 182 48.98 -37.18 -41.81
CA ARG A 182 50.33 -37.24 -42.41
C ARG A 182 50.93 -38.64 -42.38
N GLU A 183 50.80 -39.37 -41.27
CA GLU A 183 51.26 -40.76 -41.18
C GLU A 183 50.56 -41.64 -42.21
N THR A 184 49.22 -41.58 -42.28
CA THR A 184 48.45 -42.37 -43.25
C THR A 184 48.75 -41.99 -44.70
N GLU A 185 49.00 -40.71 -44.99
CA GLU A 185 49.45 -40.25 -46.31
C GLU A 185 50.82 -40.82 -46.65
N ASN A 186 51.77 -40.81 -45.71
CA ASN A 186 53.10 -41.39 -45.91
C ASN A 186 53.03 -42.90 -46.13
N GLU A 187 52.20 -43.62 -45.37
CA GLU A 187 51.94 -45.05 -45.55
C GLU A 187 51.33 -45.34 -46.93
N LEU A 188 50.33 -44.56 -47.36
CA LEU A 188 49.73 -44.68 -48.69
C LEU A 188 50.75 -44.45 -49.81
N VAL A 189 51.61 -43.44 -49.68
CA VAL A 189 52.68 -43.17 -50.64
C VAL A 189 53.67 -44.34 -50.68
N ALA A 190 54.07 -44.88 -49.52
CA ALA A 190 54.96 -46.03 -49.44
C ALA A 190 54.33 -47.29 -50.07
N LEU A 191 53.04 -47.54 -49.81
CA LEU A 191 52.30 -48.66 -50.39
C LEU A 191 52.17 -48.53 -51.91
N ARG A 192 51.85 -47.33 -52.41
CA ARG A 192 51.82 -47.02 -53.84
C ARG A 192 53.17 -47.26 -54.50
N LYS A 193 54.27 -46.85 -53.86
CA LYS A 193 55.63 -47.10 -54.36
C LYS A 193 55.95 -48.60 -54.41
N LYS A 194 55.62 -49.36 -53.36
CA LYS A 194 55.79 -50.82 -53.34
C LYS A 194 54.96 -51.52 -54.41
N SER A 195 53.69 -51.13 -54.57
CA SER A 195 52.81 -51.67 -55.62
C SER A 195 53.37 -51.39 -57.01
N ARG A 196 53.92 -50.20 -57.26
CA ARG A 196 54.54 -49.86 -58.54
C ARG A 196 55.79 -50.70 -58.81
N LEU A 197 56.68 -50.84 -57.83
CA LEU A 197 57.86 -51.70 -57.95
C LEU A 197 57.49 -53.17 -58.19
N ALA A 198 56.42 -53.67 -57.56
CA ALA A 198 55.93 -55.03 -57.79
C ALA A 198 55.36 -55.20 -59.21
N ILE A 199 54.64 -54.20 -59.73
CA ILE A 199 54.17 -54.21 -61.13
C ILE A 199 55.36 -54.25 -62.09
N ASP A 200 56.34 -53.37 -61.88
CA ASP A 200 57.53 -53.30 -62.74
C ASP A 200 58.34 -54.61 -62.69
N SER A 201 58.52 -55.21 -61.50
CA SER A 201 59.20 -56.50 -61.32
C SER A 201 58.46 -57.65 -61.99
N ASN A 202 57.14 -57.73 -61.80
CA ASN A 202 56.31 -58.75 -62.44
C ASN A 202 56.31 -58.61 -63.97
N GLU A 203 56.38 -57.38 -64.49
CA GLU A 203 56.47 -57.16 -65.93
C GLU A 203 57.81 -57.66 -66.50
N ILE A 204 58.91 -57.49 -65.75
CA ILE A 204 60.23 -58.03 -66.11
C ILE A 204 60.23 -59.56 -66.02
N GLU A 205 59.72 -60.14 -64.94
CA GLU A 205 59.60 -61.59 -64.77
C GLU A 205 58.73 -62.21 -65.87
N LYS A 206 57.62 -61.56 -66.23
CA LYS A 206 56.77 -61.99 -67.33
C LYS A 206 57.53 -62.00 -68.67
N LYS A 207 58.32 -60.97 -68.97
CA LYS A 207 59.15 -60.93 -70.20
C LYS A 207 60.21 -62.03 -70.21
N ASN A 208 60.81 -62.33 -69.07
CA ASN A 208 61.79 -63.42 -68.95
C ASN A 208 61.11 -64.79 -69.17
N LEU A 209 59.95 -65.01 -68.55
CA LEU A 209 59.17 -66.24 -68.74
C LEU A 209 58.70 -66.40 -70.18
N GLU A 210 58.27 -65.33 -70.84
CA GLU A 210 57.90 -65.35 -72.27
C GLU A 210 59.10 -65.78 -73.14
N ALA A 211 60.30 -65.25 -72.88
CA ALA A 211 61.52 -65.66 -73.60
C ALA A 211 61.91 -67.12 -73.34
N ASP A 212 61.82 -67.59 -72.10
CA ASP A 212 62.11 -68.98 -71.75
C ASP A 212 61.12 -69.95 -72.39
N VAL A 213 59.82 -69.60 -72.41
CA VAL A 213 58.76 -70.40 -73.06
C VAL A 213 58.99 -70.48 -74.57
N ASP A 214 59.42 -69.39 -75.21
CA ASP A 214 59.74 -69.38 -76.64
C ASP A 214 60.94 -70.28 -76.96
N ASP A 215 61.99 -70.26 -76.12
CA ASP A 215 63.16 -71.14 -76.24
C ASP A 215 62.82 -72.62 -76.02
N GLU A 216 61.98 -72.94 -75.02
CA GLU A 216 61.49 -74.29 -74.78
C GLU A 216 60.60 -74.79 -75.92
N GLN A 217 59.70 -73.95 -76.46
CA GLN A 217 58.93 -74.31 -77.64
C GLN A 217 59.83 -74.63 -78.85
N LEU A 218 60.94 -73.92 -79.01
CA LEU A 218 61.90 -74.14 -80.09
C LEU A 218 62.66 -75.46 -79.91
N LYS A 219 63.08 -75.78 -78.68
CA LYS A 219 63.70 -77.07 -78.33
C LYS A 219 62.74 -78.25 -78.54
N ILE A 220 61.51 -78.12 -78.05
CA ILE A 220 60.46 -79.14 -78.20
C ILE A 220 60.14 -79.40 -79.68
N LYS A 221 60.07 -78.35 -80.52
CA LYS A 221 59.90 -78.50 -81.97
C LYS A 221 61.05 -79.29 -82.61
N LEU A 222 62.29 -79.02 -82.20
CA LEU A 222 63.48 -79.72 -82.71
C LEU A 222 63.51 -81.20 -82.27
N GLU A 223 63.14 -81.48 -81.02
CA GLU A 223 63.05 -82.84 -80.49
C GLU A 223 61.97 -83.66 -81.18
N PHE A 224 60.78 -83.10 -81.40
CA PHE A 224 59.71 -83.80 -82.12
C PHE A 224 60.05 -84.06 -83.60
N GLU A 225 60.79 -83.18 -84.28
CA GLU A 225 61.29 -83.46 -85.63
C GLU A 225 62.32 -84.59 -85.69
N ASN A 226 63.17 -84.68 -84.65
CA ASN A 226 64.18 -85.73 -84.54
C ASN A 226 63.55 -87.08 -84.17
N GLU A 227 62.55 -87.08 -83.28
CA GLU A 227 61.85 -88.29 -82.85
C GLU A 227 60.94 -88.85 -83.94
N ARG A 228 60.30 -87.98 -84.74
CA ARG A 228 59.54 -88.40 -85.94
C ARG A 228 60.44 -89.10 -86.98
N ARG A 229 61.73 -88.76 -87.05
CA ARG A 229 62.72 -89.46 -87.91
C ARG A 229 63.11 -90.83 -87.36
N ARG A 230 63.31 -90.95 -86.05
CA ARG A 230 63.65 -92.24 -85.38
C ARG A 230 62.49 -93.24 -85.37
N LEU A 231 61.25 -92.77 -85.28
CA LEU A 231 60.05 -93.59 -85.25
C LEU A 231 59.67 -94.21 -86.61
N ILE A 232 60.23 -93.72 -87.73
CA ILE A 232 60.09 -94.36 -89.05
C ILE A 232 61.07 -95.54 -89.21
N GLU A 233 62.24 -95.50 -88.55
CA GLU A 233 63.30 -96.51 -88.69
C GLU A 233 63.17 -97.70 -87.71
N THR A 234 62.45 -97.54 -86.59
CA THR A 234 62.40 -98.54 -85.51
C THR A 234 61.07 -99.30 -85.40
N ASN A 235 60.05 -98.95 -86.19
CA ASN A 235 58.71 -99.57 -86.15
C ASN A 235 58.60 -100.92 -86.90
N ALA A 236 59.72 -101.48 -87.36
CA ALA A 236 59.76 -102.75 -88.09
C ALA A 236 60.29 -103.96 -87.27
N LYS A 237 60.64 -103.83 -85.98
CA LYS A 237 61.36 -104.92 -85.28
C LYS A 237 60.87 -105.39 -83.91
N LEU A 238 59.94 -104.74 -83.19
CA LEU A 238 59.71 -105.14 -81.79
C LEU A 238 58.23 -105.04 -81.32
N GLN A 239 57.38 -105.93 -81.83
CA GLN A 239 56.11 -106.30 -81.18
C GLN A 239 55.94 -107.82 -81.16
N LYS A 240 56.82 -108.53 -80.42
CA LYS A 240 56.63 -109.97 -80.15
C LYS A 240 56.73 -110.40 -78.69
N GLU A 241 57.22 -109.61 -77.73
CA GLU A 241 57.37 -110.13 -76.36
C GLU A 241 57.15 -109.04 -75.32
N PHE A 242 55.95 -109.00 -74.73
CA PHE A 242 55.75 -109.10 -73.28
C PHE A 242 54.25 -109.00 -72.94
N LYS A 243 53.52 -110.11 -73.12
CA LYS A 243 52.25 -110.36 -72.43
C LYS A 243 52.52 -111.42 -71.35
N GLU A 244 51.78 -111.28 -70.24
CA GLU A 244 51.62 -112.21 -69.10
C GLU A 244 52.65 -112.02 -67.95
N THR A 245 52.29 -111.88 -66.67
CA THR A 245 51.24 -112.55 -65.86
C THR A 245 51.00 -111.82 -64.52
N HIS A 246 49.75 -111.62 -64.06
CA HIS A 246 49.40 -111.55 -62.62
C HIS A 246 47.88 -111.71 -62.34
N GLU A 247 47.35 -112.92 -62.51
CA GLU A 247 46.01 -113.28 -62.00
C GLU A 247 46.03 -114.73 -61.51
N TYR A 248 46.16 -114.97 -60.19
CA TYR A 248 45.62 -116.19 -59.53
C TYR A 248 45.72 -116.19 -57.99
N GLN A 249 45.08 -115.25 -57.26
CA GLN A 249 45.06 -115.36 -55.79
C GLN A 249 43.87 -114.69 -55.08
N VAL A 250 42.63 -115.01 -55.48
CA VAL A 250 41.41 -114.41 -54.90
C VAL A 250 40.51 -115.36 -54.08
N HIS A 251 40.71 -116.69 -54.03
CA HIS A 251 39.55 -117.55 -53.67
C HIS A 251 39.61 -118.47 -52.44
N ILE A 252 40.23 -118.12 -51.31
CA ILE A 252 40.25 -119.05 -50.13
C ILE A 252 39.70 -118.49 -48.80
N LEU A 253 39.25 -117.24 -48.68
CA LEU A 253 38.93 -116.64 -47.36
C LEU A 253 37.45 -116.23 -47.13
N ASN A 254 36.46 -116.98 -47.61
CA ASN A 254 35.06 -116.50 -47.54
C ASN A 254 33.99 -117.45 -46.96
N LEU A 255 34.30 -118.32 -46.00
CA LEU A 255 33.23 -119.11 -45.33
C LEU A 255 33.44 -119.39 -43.83
N LYS A 256 33.49 -118.37 -42.96
CA LYS A 256 33.34 -118.57 -41.50
C LYS A 256 32.94 -117.37 -40.60
N GLN A 257 32.36 -116.28 -41.14
CA GLN A 257 32.19 -115.02 -40.39
C GLN A 257 30.74 -114.49 -40.26
N ALA A 258 29.71 -115.34 -40.43
CA ALA A 258 28.33 -114.85 -40.54
C ALA A 258 27.42 -115.04 -39.31
N GLU A 259 27.88 -115.58 -38.18
CA GLU A 259 26.98 -115.95 -37.06
C GLU A 259 27.25 -115.22 -35.73
N GLN A 260 28.32 -114.44 -35.58
CA GLN A 260 28.64 -113.70 -34.34
C GLN A 260 28.33 -112.18 -34.38
N GLU A 261 27.99 -111.60 -35.53
CA GLU A 261 27.83 -110.13 -35.67
C GLU A 261 26.45 -109.58 -35.26
N THR A 262 25.40 -110.39 -35.20
CA THR A 262 24.02 -109.89 -35.03
C THR A 262 23.61 -109.60 -33.57
N SER A 263 24.21 -110.25 -32.57
CA SER A 263 23.95 -109.96 -31.14
C SER A 263 24.85 -108.84 -30.59
N ALA A 264 26.06 -108.68 -31.12
CA ALA A 264 26.98 -107.59 -30.76
C ALA A 264 26.48 -106.21 -31.25
N GLN A 265 25.86 -106.15 -32.44
CA GLN A 265 25.34 -104.91 -33.03
C GLN A 265 24.20 -104.28 -32.21
N THR A 266 23.33 -105.10 -31.60
CA THR A 266 22.15 -104.63 -30.84
C THR A 266 22.53 -104.10 -29.46
N VAL A 267 23.50 -104.73 -28.78
CA VAL A 267 24.06 -104.22 -27.51
C VAL A 267 24.85 -102.93 -27.74
N LYS A 268 25.63 -102.83 -28.83
CA LYS A 268 26.41 -101.64 -29.18
C LYS A 268 25.52 -100.41 -29.42
N LYS A 269 24.38 -100.57 -30.11
CA LYS A 269 23.40 -99.48 -30.30
C LYS A 269 22.80 -99.00 -28.97
N ARG A 270 22.40 -99.90 -28.06
CA ARG A 270 21.86 -99.52 -26.75
C ARG A 270 22.88 -98.80 -25.86
N ILE A 271 24.14 -99.21 -25.91
CA ILE A 271 25.23 -98.51 -25.21
C ILE A 271 25.42 -97.11 -25.79
N GLN A 272 25.42 -96.98 -27.11
CA GLN A 272 25.56 -95.70 -27.79
C GLN A 272 24.40 -94.73 -27.48
N ASP A 273 23.16 -95.21 -27.47
CA ASP A 273 21.99 -94.41 -27.10
C ASP A 273 22.05 -93.93 -25.64
N ASN A 274 22.48 -94.80 -24.71
CA ASN A 274 22.66 -94.42 -23.30
C ASN A 274 23.80 -93.42 -23.10
N VAL A 275 24.90 -93.54 -23.84
CA VAL A 275 26.01 -92.58 -23.80
C VAL A 275 25.56 -91.21 -24.28
N LEU A 276 24.81 -91.14 -25.38
CA LEU A 276 24.24 -89.89 -25.88
C LEU A 276 23.28 -89.25 -24.87
N ARG A 277 22.46 -90.05 -24.18
CA ARG A 277 21.58 -89.57 -23.11
C ARG A 277 22.34 -89.01 -21.91
N VAL A 278 23.42 -89.67 -21.50
CA VAL A 278 24.28 -89.20 -20.40
C VAL A 278 25.01 -87.91 -20.79
N GLN A 279 25.46 -87.80 -22.04
CA GLN A 279 26.05 -86.56 -22.55
C GLN A 279 25.04 -85.41 -22.54
N GLY A 280 23.82 -85.62 -23.05
CA GLY A 280 22.76 -84.60 -23.02
C GLY A 280 22.42 -84.15 -21.59
N MET A 281 22.28 -85.10 -20.65
CA MET A 281 22.07 -84.76 -19.24
C MET A 281 23.26 -84.01 -18.61
N SER A 282 24.48 -84.32 -19.02
CA SER A 282 25.68 -83.60 -18.54
C SER A 282 25.75 -82.17 -19.06
N GLU A 283 25.33 -81.95 -20.31
CA GLU A 283 25.24 -80.61 -20.91
C GLU A 283 24.14 -79.78 -20.24
N GLU A 284 22.97 -80.37 -19.97
CA GLU A 284 21.90 -79.71 -19.20
C GLU A 284 22.34 -79.35 -17.77
N ILE A 285 23.08 -80.24 -17.09
CA ILE A 285 23.63 -79.93 -15.77
C ILE A 285 24.63 -78.76 -15.87
N SER A 286 25.43 -78.69 -16.93
CA SER A 286 26.37 -77.59 -17.15
C SER A 286 25.66 -76.27 -17.43
N SER A 287 24.60 -76.26 -18.24
CA SER A 287 23.83 -75.06 -18.54
C SER A 287 23.11 -74.53 -17.28
N LEU A 288 22.49 -75.42 -16.50
CA LEU A 288 21.84 -75.06 -15.24
C LEU A 288 22.85 -74.51 -14.21
N LYS A 289 24.07 -75.05 -14.16
CA LYS A 289 25.14 -74.50 -13.30
C LYS A 289 25.55 -73.09 -13.72
N ASN A 290 25.65 -72.83 -15.02
CA ASN A 290 25.95 -71.50 -15.54
C ASN A 290 24.83 -70.51 -15.21
N GLU A 291 23.57 -70.89 -15.40
CA GLU A 291 22.40 -70.07 -15.04
C GLU A 291 22.37 -69.75 -13.53
N ILE A 292 22.68 -70.73 -12.67
CA ILE A 292 22.79 -70.51 -11.23
C ILE A 292 23.91 -69.50 -10.91
N ASN A 293 25.05 -69.55 -11.60
CA ASN A 293 26.14 -68.61 -11.39
C ASN A 293 25.78 -67.19 -11.86
N GLU A 294 25.13 -67.04 -13.00
CA GLU A 294 24.63 -65.74 -13.49
C GLU A 294 23.59 -65.14 -12.53
N ARG A 295 22.69 -65.97 -11.99
CA ARG A 295 21.73 -65.53 -10.97
C ARG A 295 22.44 -65.11 -9.68
N LYS A 296 23.46 -65.84 -9.24
CA LYS A 296 24.27 -65.45 -8.06
C LYS A 296 24.99 -64.13 -8.29
N GLN A 297 25.54 -63.91 -9.48
CA GLN A 297 26.18 -62.65 -9.84
C GLN A 297 25.18 -61.49 -9.79
N THR A 298 24.01 -61.66 -10.43
CA THR A 298 22.92 -60.68 -10.38
C THR A 298 22.48 -60.39 -8.93
N ILE A 299 22.38 -61.43 -8.09
CA ILE A 299 22.03 -61.27 -6.68
C ILE A 299 23.09 -60.44 -5.95
N ASN A 300 24.37 -60.72 -6.16
CA ASN A 300 25.46 -59.97 -5.53
C ASN A 300 25.44 -58.50 -5.97
N GLU A 301 25.27 -58.22 -7.26
CA GLU A 301 25.15 -56.84 -7.76
C GLU A 301 23.95 -56.09 -7.13
N LYS A 302 22.84 -56.78 -6.89
CA LYS A 302 21.68 -56.20 -6.18
C LYS A 302 21.98 -55.98 -4.70
N LEU A 303 22.69 -56.89 -4.04
CA LEU A 303 23.10 -56.74 -2.64
C LEU A 303 24.06 -55.56 -2.47
N ASP A 304 25.03 -55.42 -3.36
CA ASP A 304 25.96 -54.28 -3.36
C ASP A 304 25.19 -52.97 -3.57
N ARG A 305 24.23 -52.95 -4.51
CA ARG A 305 23.39 -51.77 -4.73
C ARG A 305 22.52 -51.43 -3.52
N ILE A 306 22.02 -52.44 -2.80
CA ILE A 306 21.26 -52.22 -1.55
C ILE A 306 22.17 -51.60 -0.50
N SER A 307 23.38 -52.13 -0.32
CA SER A 307 24.37 -51.58 0.62
C SER A 307 24.71 -50.11 0.30
N ASP A 308 24.92 -49.78 -0.98
CA ASP A 308 25.16 -48.40 -1.40
C ASP A 308 23.96 -47.49 -1.08
N LEU A 309 22.74 -47.97 -1.30
CA LEU A 309 21.52 -47.22 -0.98
C LEU A 309 21.34 -47.04 0.53
N GLU A 310 21.69 -48.03 1.35
CA GLU A 310 21.67 -47.93 2.81
C GLU A 310 22.64 -46.86 3.31
N LEU A 311 23.87 -46.82 2.77
CA LEU A 311 24.85 -45.77 3.09
C LEU A 311 24.33 -44.38 2.70
N LYS A 312 23.75 -44.26 1.49
CA LYS A 312 23.16 -43.00 1.01
C LYS A 312 21.96 -42.58 1.86
N ASN A 313 21.18 -43.53 2.37
CA ASN A 313 20.08 -43.26 3.26
C ASN A 313 20.56 -42.76 4.63
N GLN A 314 21.64 -43.33 5.17
CA GLN A 314 22.28 -42.81 6.39
C GLN A 314 22.84 -41.40 6.20
N GLU A 315 23.39 -41.07 5.03
CA GLU A 315 23.79 -39.70 4.70
C GLU A 315 22.59 -38.76 4.66
N LEU A 316 21.47 -39.18 4.04
CA LEU A 316 20.23 -38.41 4.02
C LEU A 316 19.67 -38.16 5.42
N GLU A 317 19.72 -39.13 6.32
CA GLU A 317 19.35 -38.94 7.72
C GLU A 317 20.24 -37.87 8.39
N LYS A 318 21.56 -37.90 8.16
CA LYS A 318 22.46 -36.85 8.68
C LYS A 318 22.10 -35.48 8.10
N PHE A 319 21.80 -35.37 6.82
CA PHE A 319 21.32 -34.12 6.22
C PHE A 319 20.01 -33.65 6.83
N GLN A 320 19.09 -34.57 7.12
CA GLN A 320 17.83 -34.25 7.80
C GLN A 320 18.09 -33.67 9.19
N TYR A 321 19.01 -34.25 9.98
CA TYR A 321 19.40 -33.70 11.28
C TYR A 321 19.99 -32.28 11.18
N VAL A 322 20.90 -32.06 10.23
CA VAL A 322 21.51 -30.73 10.01
C VAL A 322 20.45 -29.71 9.59
N LEU A 323 19.55 -30.09 8.68
CA LEU A 323 18.46 -29.22 8.24
C LEU A 323 17.47 -28.91 9.36
N ASN A 324 17.09 -29.90 10.17
CA ASN A 324 16.22 -29.69 11.32
C ASN A 324 16.87 -28.75 12.35
N TYR A 325 18.15 -28.95 12.66
CA TYR A 325 18.90 -28.03 13.52
C TYR A 325 18.91 -26.61 12.93
N LYS A 326 19.11 -26.48 11.61
CA LYS A 326 19.09 -25.17 10.96
C LYS A 326 17.72 -24.51 10.99
N ILE A 327 16.64 -25.29 10.83
CA ILE A 327 15.26 -24.82 10.97
C ILE A 327 15.01 -24.34 12.40
N GLU A 328 15.41 -25.10 13.42
CA GLU A 328 15.26 -24.70 14.83
C GLU A 328 16.05 -23.42 15.14
N GLU A 329 17.29 -23.31 14.67
CA GLU A 329 18.11 -22.11 14.83
C GLU A 329 17.46 -20.87 14.18
N LEU A 330 16.99 -21.01 12.94
CA LEU A 330 16.28 -19.93 12.24
C LEU A 330 14.97 -19.57 12.93
N THR A 331 14.21 -20.56 13.41
CA THR A 331 12.98 -20.34 14.16
C THR A 331 13.25 -19.56 15.45
N ARG A 332 14.32 -19.90 16.17
CA ARG A 332 14.75 -19.20 17.38
C ARG A 332 15.19 -17.75 17.12
N LEU A 333 15.75 -17.47 15.95
CA LEU A 333 16.11 -16.11 15.53
C LEU A 333 14.88 -15.29 15.09
N ILE A 334 13.88 -15.93 14.47
CA ILE A 334 12.67 -15.27 13.98
C ILE A 334 11.69 -14.96 15.12
N GLN A 335 11.53 -15.87 16.08
CA GLN A 335 10.59 -15.74 17.19
C GLN A 335 10.65 -14.41 17.97
N PRO A 336 11.83 -13.88 18.39
CA PRO A 336 11.89 -12.59 19.08
C PRO A 336 11.48 -11.42 18.17
N ARG A 337 11.81 -11.48 16.87
CA ARG A 337 11.39 -10.47 15.89
C ARG A 337 9.88 -10.48 15.69
N GLU A 338 9.27 -11.67 15.64
CA GLU A 338 7.81 -11.78 15.56
C GLU A 338 7.12 -11.21 16.81
N GLN A 339 7.64 -11.52 18.01
CA GLN A 339 7.12 -10.94 19.25
C GLN A 339 7.25 -9.41 19.28
N GLU A 340 8.35 -8.86 18.77
CA GLU A 340 8.55 -7.42 18.67
C GLU A 340 7.58 -6.77 17.68
N ILE A 341 7.39 -7.38 16.50
CA ILE A 341 6.38 -6.97 15.51
C ILE A 341 4.99 -6.98 16.13
N GLU A 342 4.66 -8.00 16.92
CA GLU A 342 3.36 -8.12 17.57
C GLU A 342 3.16 -7.05 18.66
N ARG A 343 4.20 -6.73 19.45
CA ARG A 343 4.18 -5.60 20.38
C ARG A 343 3.98 -4.27 19.66
N MET A 344 4.72 -4.02 18.57
CA MET A 344 4.58 -2.81 17.77
C MET A 344 3.17 -2.70 17.15
N ARG A 345 2.60 -3.81 16.67
CA ARG A 345 1.21 -3.84 16.18
C ARG A 345 0.22 -3.47 17.26
N ASN A 346 0.38 -4.00 18.47
CA ASN A 346 -0.49 -3.67 19.61
C ASN A 346 -0.38 -2.19 20.00
N GLN A 347 0.84 -1.63 20.04
CA GLN A 347 1.05 -0.21 20.28
C GLN A 347 0.41 0.67 19.20
N LEU A 348 0.54 0.31 17.93
CA LEU A 348 -0.13 1.00 16.82
C LEU A 348 -1.65 0.99 16.97
N LEU A 349 -2.22 -0.13 17.44
CA LEU A 349 -3.65 -0.30 17.63
C LEU A 349 -4.16 0.56 18.81
N GLU A 350 -3.40 0.59 19.91
CA GLU A 350 -3.69 1.44 21.07
C GLU A 350 -3.60 2.93 20.70
N MET A 351 -2.53 3.34 20.02
CA MET A 351 -2.38 4.70 19.50
C MET A 351 -3.50 5.10 18.54
N ALA A 352 -3.94 4.18 17.67
CA ALA A 352 -5.06 4.43 16.77
C ALA A 352 -6.36 4.66 17.55
N SER A 353 -6.62 3.86 18.60
CA SER A 353 -7.77 4.04 19.49
C SER A 353 -7.70 5.37 20.26
N GLU A 354 -6.53 5.75 20.78
CA GLU A 354 -6.35 7.04 21.44
C GLU A 354 -6.57 8.22 20.49
N ARG A 355 -6.05 8.11 19.26
CA ARG A 355 -6.28 9.11 18.22
C ARG A 355 -7.76 9.27 17.90
N GLU A 356 -8.49 8.16 17.77
CA GLU A 356 -9.93 8.19 17.54
C GLU A 356 -10.67 8.90 18.68
N LYS A 357 -10.35 8.54 19.94
CA LYS A 357 -10.89 9.24 21.13
C LYS A 357 -10.62 10.74 21.06
N LYS A 358 -9.38 11.15 20.74
CA LYS A 358 -9.01 12.57 20.61
C LYS A 358 -9.76 13.26 19.47
N GLU A 359 -10.01 12.59 18.36
CA GLU A 359 -10.79 13.14 17.25
C GLU A 359 -12.26 13.34 17.64
N THR A 360 -12.84 12.43 18.42
CA THR A 360 -14.20 12.62 18.98
C THR A 360 -14.25 13.77 19.98
N GLU A 361 -13.26 13.89 20.88
CA GLU A 361 -13.13 15.01 21.83
C GLU A 361 -12.99 16.34 21.08
N LEU A 362 -12.15 16.40 20.05
CA LEU A 362 -11.93 17.58 19.23
C LEU A 362 -13.22 17.98 18.50
N SER A 363 -13.95 17.01 17.95
CA SER A 363 -15.23 17.26 17.29
C SER A 363 -16.27 17.82 18.25
N ARG A 364 -16.36 17.26 19.46
CA ARG A 364 -17.21 17.78 20.54
C ARG A 364 -16.84 19.20 20.94
N ASN A 365 -15.54 19.48 21.12
CA ASN A 365 -15.06 20.82 21.47
C ASN A 365 -15.33 21.84 20.36
N ARG A 366 -15.21 21.43 19.08
CA ARG A 366 -15.58 22.28 17.94
C ARG A 366 -17.06 22.62 17.97
N PHE A 367 -17.94 21.66 18.24
CA PHE A 367 -19.37 21.92 18.38
C PHE A 367 -19.65 22.92 19.52
N HIS A 368 -19.04 22.70 20.69
CA HIS A 368 -19.18 23.60 21.83
C HIS A 368 -18.67 25.03 21.53
N ASN A 369 -17.55 25.16 20.82
CA ASN A 369 -17.03 26.47 20.42
C ASN A 369 -17.98 27.21 19.47
N VAL A 370 -18.59 26.49 18.52
CA VAL A 370 -19.60 27.07 17.62
C VAL A 370 -20.82 27.54 18.39
N GLU A 371 -21.30 26.75 19.36
CA GLU A 371 -22.42 27.10 20.23
C GLU A 371 -22.12 28.34 21.08
N GLN A 372 -20.93 28.39 21.70
CA GLN A 372 -20.46 29.57 22.44
C GLN A 372 -20.35 30.81 21.55
N LYS A 373 -19.86 30.68 20.32
CA LYS A 373 -19.83 31.80 19.36
C LYS A 373 -21.21 32.30 19.00
N ARG A 374 -22.18 31.39 18.82
CA ARG A 374 -23.59 31.76 18.56
C ARG A 374 -24.22 32.50 19.73
N THR A 375 -24.01 32.02 20.95
CA THR A 375 -24.52 32.67 22.16
C THR A 375 -23.87 34.03 22.37
N LEU A 376 -22.56 34.16 22.19
CA LEU A 376 -21.87 35.45 22.21
C LEU A 376 -22.43 36.42 21.16
N HIS A 377 -22.66 35.96 19.94
CA HIS A 377 -23.25 36.80 18.90
C HIS A 377 -24.65 37.28 19.29
N ALA A 378 -25.51 36.40 19.81
CA ALA A 378 -26.84 36.78 20.29
C ALA A 378 -26.79 37.80 21.43
N VAL A 379 -25.88 37.62 22.40
CA VAL A 379 -25.67 38.59 23.49
C VAL A 379 -25.18 39.93 22.95
N ASN A 380 -24.22 39.94 22.03
CA ASN A 380 -23.72 41.16 21.42
C ASN A 380 -24.82 41.92 20.67
N THR A 381 -25.67 41.22 19.90
CA THR A 381 -26.81 41.86 19.23
C THR A 381 -27.81 42.46 20.22
N GLN A 382 -28.03 41.81 21.38
CA GLN A 382 -28.87 42.38 22.43
C GLN A 382 -28.23 43.62 23.06
N VAL A 383 -26.92 43.59 23.31
CA VAL A 383 -26.17 44.73 23.85
C VAL A 383 -26.21 45.92 22.89
N GLU A 384 -26.03 45.69 21.59
CA GLU A 384 -26.16 46.72 20.55
C GLU A 384 -27.57 47.33 20.54
N TYR A 385 -28.60 46.49 20.63
CA TYR A 385 -30.00 46.94 20.73
C TYR A 385 -30.26 47.81 21.96
N GLU A 386 -29.78 47.41 23.14
CA GLU A 386 -29.91 48.21 24.37
C GLU A 386 -29.10 49.52 24.29
N HIS A 387 -27.92 49.51 23.67
CA HIS A 387 -27.15 50.73 23.42
C HIS A 387 -27.89 51.69 22.50
N GLN A 388 -28.57 51.18 21.47
CA GLN A 388 -29.35 52.01 20.55
C GLN A 388 -30.56 52.62 21.24
N LYS A 389 -31.32 51.83 22.02
CA LYS A 389 -32.38 52.35 22.90
C LYS A 389 -31.90 53.43 23.84
N ARG A 390 -30.77 53.20 24.51
CA ARG A 390 -30.18 54.18 25.42
C ARG A 390 -29.86 55.50 24.69
N LYS A 391 -29.29 55.43 23.48
CA LYS A 391 -29.04 56.62 22.65
C LYS A 391 -30.33 57.33 22.27
N GLU A 392 -31.39 56.60 21.93
CA GLU A 392 -32.70 57.17 21.65
C GLU A 392 -33.27 57.90 22.87
N TYR A 393 -33.21 57.28 24.06
CA TYR A 393 -33.62 57.90 25.32
C TYR A 393 -32.78 59.13 25.66
N ASP A 394 -31.45 59.07 25.53
CA ASP A 394 -30.55 60.20 25.76
C ASP A 394 -30.87 61.37 24.81
N ASN A 395 -31.17 61.07 23.54
CA ASN A 395 -31.58 62.07 22.56
C ASN A 395 -32.95 62.68 22.89
N ALA A 396 -33.91 61.87 23.32
CA ALA A 396 -35.22 62.34 23.77
C ALA A 396 -35.08 63.27 24.98
N LEU A 397 -34.27 62.88 25.98
CA LEU A 397 -33.98 63.70 27.16
C LEU A 397 -33.28 65.01 26.78
N ARG A 398 -32.33 64.99 25.83
CA ARG A 398 -31.68 66.21 25.31
C ARG A 398 -32.69 67.13 24.62
N ARG A 399 -33.62 66.60 23.84
CA ARG A 399 -34.68 67.39 23.19
C ARG A 399 -35.60 68.05 24.22
N ILE A 400 -36.08 67.29 25.21
CA ILE A 400 -36.88 67.80 26.32
C ILE A 400 -36.12 68.89 27.07
N LYS A 401 -34.85 68.66 27.40
CA LYS A 401 -34.00 69.64 28.09
C LYS A 401 -33.84 70.92 27.28
N ASN A 402 -33.56 70.81 25.98
CA ASN A 402 -33.38 71.97 25.11
C ASN A 402 -34.69 72.77 24.96
N ASP A 403 -35.83 72.09 24.83
CA ASP A 403 -37.14 72.74 24.77
C ASP A 403 -37.48 73.46 26.09
N ILE A 404 -37.19 72.84 27.25
CA ILE A 404 -37.34 73.51 28.56
C ILE A 404 -36.44 74.75 28.65
N LEU A 405 -35.19 74.66 28.22
CA LEU A 405 -34.25 75.79 28.22
C LEU A 405 -34.68 76.91 27.26
N ALA A 406 -35.28 76.57 26.11
CA ALA A 406 -35.82 77.55 25.17
C ALA A 406 -36.98 78.34 25.80
N HIS A 407 -37.87 77.67 26.54
CA HIS A 407 -38.98 78.31 27.25
C HIS A 407 -38.57 79.00 28.55
N PHE A 408 -37.35 78.80 29.04
CA PHE A 408 -36.81 79.52 30.21
C PHE A 408 -36.58 81.01 29.92
N ALA A 409 -36.40 81.39 28.64
CA ALA A 409 -36.28 82.80 28.24
C ALA A 409 -37.59 83.60 28.48
N ASP A 410 -38.74 82.91 28.52
CA ASP A 410 -40.07 83.52 28.64
C ASP A 410 -40.59 83.61 30.09
N VAL A 411 -39.73 83.32 31.08
CA VAL A 411 -40.10 83.23 32.51
C VAL A 411 -40.63 84.54 33.11
N SER A 412 -40.31 85.68 32.49
CA SER A 412 -40.74 87.00 32.97
C SER A 412 -42.24 87.30 32.76
N ASP A 413 -42.96 86.53 31.93
CA ASP A 413 -44.41 86.69 31.72
C ASP A 413 -45.20 85.45 32.20
N PRO A 414 -46.00 85.56 33.28
CA PRO A 414 -46.80 84.46 33.82
C PRO A 414 -47.77 83.80 32.83
N LYS A 415 -48.28 84.55 31.82
CA LYS A 415 -49.16 83.98 30.79
C LYS A 415 -48.38 83.19 29.74
N SER A 416 -47.18 83.65 29.40
CA SER A 416 -46.28 82.95 28.48
C SER A 416 -45.81 81.62 29.06
N VAL A 417 -45.43 81.59 30.35
CA VAL A 417 -45.04 80.36 31.05
C VAL A 417 -46.16 79.31 31.06
N LYS A 418 -47.41 79.72 31.33
CA LYS A 418 -48.56 78.80 31.28
C LYS A 418 -48.74 78.16 29.90
N ASN A 419 -48.59 78.95 28.84
CA ASN A 419 -48.70 78.47 27.46
C ASN A 419 -47.51 77.59 27.06
N ALA A 420 -46.30 77.93 27.50
CA ALA A 420 -45.09 77.12 27.28
C ALA A 420 -45.17 75.75 27.97
N VAL A 421 -45.66 75.70 29.21
CA VAL A 421 -45.89 74.42 29.93
C VAL A 421 -47.00 73.61 29.27
N ALA A 422 -48.08 74.24 28.82
CA ALA A 422 -49.13 73.56 28.06
C ALA A 422 -48.59 72.99 26.72
N HIS A 423 -47.73 73.73 26.02
CA HIS A 423 -47.10 73.28 24.77
C HIS A 423 -46.08 72.15 25.00
N LEU A 424 -45.26 72.22 26.05
CA LEU A 424 -44.35 71.15 26.44
C LEU A 424 -45.11 69.86 26.81
N TYR A 425 -46.22 70.00 27.54
CA TYR A 425 -47.10 68.89 27.90
C TYR A 425 -47.77 68.29 26.65
N GLU A 426 -48.25 69.13 25.72
CA GLU A 426 -48.84 68.65 24.47
C GLU A 426 -47.81 67.93 23.59
N LYS A 427 -46.60 68.49 23.47
CA LYS A 427 -45.52 67.98 22.60
C LYS A 427 -44.85 66.71 23.11
N HIS A 428 -44.61 66.60 24.42
CA HIS A 428 -43.84 65.49 25.02
C HIS A 428 -44.69 64.52 25.86
N VAL A 429 -45.93 64.86 26.21
CA VAL A 429 -46.81 64.03 27.06
C VAL A 429 -48.14 63.65 26.39
N GLN A 430 -48.82 64.55 25.64
CA GLN A 430 -50.08 64.20 24.95
C GLN A 430 -49.88 63.68 23.53
N ASN A 431 -48.80 64.08 22.86
CA ASN A 431 -48.34 63.42 21.64
C ASN A 431 -47.71 62.08 22.01
N ASP A 432 -48.56 61.14 22.41
CA ASP A 432 -48.36 59.70 22.33
C ASP A 432 -48.31 59.25 20.85
N ASN A 433 -47.60 60.03 20.01
CA ASN A 433 -47.27 59.66 18.65
C ASN A 433 -46.05 58.74 18.67
N VAL A 434 -46.29 57.56 19.26
CA VAL A 434 -45.65 56.29 18.89
C VAL A 434 -45.89 55.95 17.39
N LYS A 435 -46.62 56.80 16.65
CA LYS A 435 -46.86 56.68 15.20
C LYS A 435 -46.03 57.61 14.29
N SER A 436 -45.13 58.45 14.81
CA SER A 436 -44.35 59.38 13.96
C SER A 436 -42.87 59.01 13.77
N ILE A 437 -42.43 57.79 14.11
CA ILE A 437 -41.07 57.28 13.80
C ILE A 437 -41.16 56.09 12.85
N TYR A 438 -42.09 56.15 11.90
CA TYR A 438 -42.07 55.33 10.69
C TYR A 438 -42.41 56.21 9.47
N THR A 439 -41.79 57.39 9.37
CA THR A 439 -41.59 58.01 8.04
C THR A 439 -40.34 57.38 7.42
N THR A 440 -40.55 56.16 6.94
CA THR A 440 -39.68 55.38 6.06
C THR A 440 -39.63 56.03 4.66
N ALA A 441 -39.13 57.26 4.57
CA ALA A 441 -38.92 57.93 3.29
C ALA A 441 -37.44 58.14 2.95
N ASP A 442 -36.58 58.40 3.95
CA ASP A 442 -35.15 58.67 3.68
C ASP A 442 -34.18 57.55 4.04
N ILE A 443 -34.64 56.49 4.74
CA ILE A 443 -33.82 55.32 5.07
C ILE A 443 -34.17 54.11 4.18
N SER A 444 -35.37 54.10 3.58
CA SER A 444 -35.85 52.99 2.74
C SER A 444 -35.19 52.91 1.37
N GLY A 445 -34.57 53.97 0.86
CA GLY A 445 -33.79 53.91 -0.40
C GLY A 445 -32.45 53.20 -0.22
N ALA A 446 -31.65 53.64 0.75
CA ALA A 446 -30.31 53.09 0.99
C ALA A 446 -30.34 51.69 1.62
N VAL A 447 -31.27 51.44 2.56
CA VAL A 447 -31.40 50.11 3.20
C VAL A 447 -32.03 49.09 2.25
N SER A 448 -32.92 49.51 1.33
CA SER A 448 -33.49 48.59 0.33
C SER A 448 -32.49 48.26 -0.79
N GLU A 449 -31.62 49.19 -1.20
CA GLU A 449 -30.50 48.86 -2.10
C GLU A 449 -29.46 47.95 -1.45
N GLU A 450 -29.13 48.15 -0.17
CA GLU A 450 -28.17 47.32 0.55
C GLU A 450 -28.72 45.92 0.87
N ILE A 451 -30.01 45.81 1.24
CA ILE A 451 -30.71 44.52 1.40
C ILE A 451 -30.83 43.80 0.03
N GLN A 452 -31.16 44.51 -1.06
CA GLN A 452 -31.20 43.90 -2.39
C GLN A 452 -29.81 43.49 -2.90
N ALA A 453 -28.75 44.23 -2.55
CA ALA A 453 -27.37 43.86 -2.85
C ALA A 453 -26.95 42.62 -2.07
N GLN A 454 -27.30 42.53 -0.78
CA GLN A 454 -27.09 41.35 0.05
C GLN A 454 -27.89 40.14 -0.44
N ASP A 455 -29.13 40.31 -0.88
CA ASP A 455 -29.93 39.23 -1.45
C ASP A 455 -29.38 38.75 -2.80
N ARG A 456 -28.88 39.65 -3.65
CA ARG A 456 -28.17 39.28 -4.89
C ARG A 456 -26.88 38.53 -4.59
N GLN A 457 -26.11 38.97 -3.60
CA GLN A 457 -24.89 38.30 -3.18
C GLN A 457 -25.18 36.93 -2.55
N ARG A 458 -26.25 36.82 -1.76
CA ARG A 458 -26.73 35.57 -1.18
C ARG A 458 -27.19 34.61 -2.27
N LEU A 459 -27.97 35.05 -3.25
CA LEU A 459 -28.39 34.22 -4.38
C LEU A 459 -27.20 33.77 -5.25
N PHE A 460 -26.21 34.64 -5.45
CA PHE A 460 -24.97 34.27 -6.14
C PHE A 460 -24.18 33.22 -5.34
N LEU A 461 -24.07 33.37 -4.02
CA LEU A 461 -23.44 32.40 -3.12
C LEU A 461 -24.22 31.09 -3.04
N GLU A 462 -25.55 31.13 -3.00
CA GLU A 462 -26.41 29.94 -3.02
C GLU A 462 -26.28 29.20 -4.37
N ARG A 463 -26.22 29.94 -5.48
CA ARG A 463 -26.03 29.35 -6.81
C ARG A 463 -24.64 28.73 -6.95
N THR A 464 -23.59 29.44 -6.57
CA THR A 464 -22.21 28.92 -6.60
C THR A 464 -22.02 27.75 -5.64
N THR A 465 -22.59 27.78 -4.45
CA THR A 465 -22.56 26.62 -3.54
C THR A 465 -23.37 25.44 -4.07
N SER A 466 -24.49 25.68 -4.77
CA SER A 466 -25.25 24.62 -5.46
C SER A 466 -24.45 24.01 -6.61
N ASP A 467 -23.74 24.83 -7.38
CA ASP A 467 -22.89 24.41 -8.49
C ASP A 467 -21.65 23.66 -7.98
N LEU A 468 -21.06 24.11 -6.88
CA LEU A 468 -19.97 23.40 -6.20
C LEU A 468 -20.44 22.05 -5.62
N LYS A 469 -21.64 21.99 -5.02
CA LYS A 469 -22.22 20.72 -4.56
C LYS A 469 -22.49 19.76 -5.72
N ARG A 470 -22.99 20.26 -6.86
CA ARG A 470 -23.19 19.45 -8.07
C ARG A 470 -21.86 18.96 -8.64
N LYS A 471 -20.84 19.81 -8.72
CA LYS A 471 -19.48 19.42 -9.15
C LYS A 471 -18.87 18.38 -8.20
N LEU A 472 -18.97 18.59 -6.89
CA LEU A 472 -18.47 17.63 -5.91
C LEU A 472 -19.16 16.27 -6.03
N ASN A 473 -20.49 16.24 -6.17
CA ASN A 473 -21.21 14.98 -6.40
C ASN A 473 -20.83 14.32 -7.72
N SER A 474 -20.66 15.10 -8.79
CA SER A 474 -20.18 14.61 -10.07
C SER A 474 -18.78 14.00 -9.96
N ASP A 475 -17.86 14.66 -9.26
CA ASP A 475 -16.49 14.17 -9.03
C ASP A 475 -16.48 12.93 -8.13
N LEU A 476 -17.35 12.87 -7.11
CA LEU A 476 -17.52 11.66 -6.29
C LEU A 476 -18.05 10.48 -7.13
N HIS A 477 -19.01 10.72 -8.02
CA HIS A 477 -19.50 9.69 -8.94
C HIS A 477 -18.42 9.26 -9.94
N ALA A 478 -17.67 10.20 -10.50
CA ALA A 478 -16.56 9.91 -11.41
C ALA A 478 -15.45 9.12 -10.72
N THR A 479 -15.04 9.51 -9.51
CA THR A 479 -14.02 8.78 -8.74
C THR A 479 -14.50 7.41 -8.28
N LYS A 480 -15.80 7.24 -7.96
CA LYS A 480 -16.39 5.93 -7.65
C LYS A 480 -16.42 5.03 -8.88
N ALA A 481 -16.84 5.56 -10.03
CA ALA A 481 -16.82 4.83 -11.29
C ALA A 481 -15.39 4.42 -11.70
N ASN A 482 -14.42 5.32 -11.53
CA ASN A 482 -13.02 5.04 -11.84
C ASN A 482 -12.42 4.00 -10.88
N ARG A 483 -12.74 4.07 -9.58
CA ARG A 483 -12.36 3.03 -8.61
C ARG A 483 -12.96 1.67 -8.95
N MET A 484 -14.21 1.62 -9.39
CA MET A 484 -14.85 0.38 -9.82
C MET A 484 -14.21 -0.17 -11.10
N ARG A 485 -13.85 0.70 -12.06
CA ARG A 485 -13.12 0.31 -13.26
C ARG A 485 -11.75 -0.28 -12.93
N ILE A 486 -10.97 0.40 -12.09
CA ILE A 486 -9.66 -0.07 -11.63
C ILE A 486 -9.80 -1.38 -10.83
N MET A 487 -10.83 -1.53 -10.00
CA MET A 487 -11.08 -2.81 -9.32
C MET A 487 -11.38 -3.95 -10.29
N ASN A 488 -12.17 -3.70 -11.34
CA ASN A 488 -12.47 -4.70 -12.35
C ASN A 488 -11.24 -5.06 -13.19
N GLU A 489 -10.43 -4.06 -13.59
CA GLU A 489 -9.16 -4.29 -14.28
C GLU A 489 -8.18 -5.07 -13.39
N ASN A 490 -8.06 -4.72 -12.11
CA ASN A 490 -7.24 -5.46 -11.15
C ASN A 490 -7.75 -6.89 -10.94
N ALA A 491 -9.07 -7.11 -10.96
CA ALA A 491 -9.63 -8.46 -10.86
C ALA A 491 -9.30 -9.31 -12.10
N LEU A 492 -9.38 -8.72 -13.30
CA LEU A 492 -8.98 -9.37 -14.55
C LEU A 492 -7.47 -9.67 -14.58
N LEU A 493 -6.64 -8.70 -14.19
CA LEU A 493 -5.19 -8.87 -14.10
C LEU A 493 -4.80 -9.93 -13.08
N LEU A 494 -5.50 -10.03 -11.94
CA LEU A 494 -5.30 -11.11 -10.97
C LEU A 494 -5.69 -12.46 -11.55
N GLN A 495 -6.75 -12.53 -12.35
CA GLN A 495 -7.15 -13.75 -13.05
C GLN A 495 -6.09 -14.16 -14.09
N GLU A 496 -5.60 -13.22 -14.89
CA GLU A 496 -4.51 -13.45 -15.85
C GLU A 496 -3.21 -13.88 -15.15
N LEU A 497 -2.84 -13.21 -14.05
CA LEU A 497 -1.68 -13.56 -13.23
C LEU A 497 -1.80 -14.99 -12.69
N ASN A 498 -2.99 -15.38 -12.23
CA ASN A 498 -3.24 -16.73 -11.73
C ASN A 498 -3.19 -17.78 -12.86
N ASN A 499 -3.74 -17.47 -14.03
CA ASN A 499 -3.63 -18.33 -15.21
C ASN A 499 -2.16 -18.51 -15.63
N LEU A 500 -1.40 -17.42 -15.72
CA LEU A 500 0.03 -17.46 -16.03
C LEU A 500 0.83 -18.23 -14.99
N ARG A 501 0.48 -18.13 -13.71
CA ARG A 501 1.09 -18.95 -12.64
C ARG A 501 0.78 -20.44 -12.81
N GLN A 502 -0.43 -20.77 -13.21
CA GLN A 502 -0.84 -22.16 -13.47
C GLN A 502 -0.12 -22.71 -14.71
N GLU A 503 -0.01 -21.93 -15.78
CA GLU A 503 0.77 -22.27 -16.97
C GLU A 503 2.26 -22.43 -16.63
N LEU A 504 2.86 -21.52 -15.85
CA LEU A 504 4.23 -21.66 -15.37
C LEU A 504 4.43 -22.93 -14.56
N LYS A 505 3.46 -23.30 -13.71
CA LYS A 505 3.51 -24.55 -12.95
C LYS A 505 3.47 -25.77 -13.87
N VAL A 506 2.62 -25.76 -14.89
CA VAL A 506 2.54 -26.84 -15.90
C VAL A 506 3.83 -26.92 -16.70
N VAL A 507 4.38 -25.79 -17.15
CA VAL A 507 5.64 -25.74 -17.91
C VAL A 507 6.81 -26.20 -17.05
N ARG A 508 6.91 -25.77 -15.79
CA ARG A 508 7.92 -26.28 -14.85
C ARG A 508 7.77 -27.78 -14.61
N GLY A 509 6.54 -28.28 -14.46
CA GLY A 509 6.28 -29.72 -14.38
C GLY A 509 6.79 -30.45 -15.63
N ARG A 510 6.48 -29.95 -16.83
CA ARG A 510 7.01 -30.49 -18.09
C ARG A 510 8.53 -30.44 -18.17
N ILE A 511 9.16 -29.34 -17.76
CA ILE A 511 10.63 -29.22 -17.72
C ILE A 511 11.20 -30.26 -16.77
N GLN A 512 10.61 -30.45 -15.59
CA GLN A 512 11.03 -31.46 -14.63
C GLN A 512 10.83 -32.88 -15.20
N ASP A 513 9.72 -33.14 -15.88
CA ASP A 513 9.49 -34.42 -16.58
C ASP A 513 10.51 -34.63 -17.72
N TYR A 514 10.87 -33.57 -18.46
CA TYR A 514 11.92 -33.61 -19.48
C TYR A 514 13.32 -33.77 -18.89
N GLU A 515 13.62 -33.18 -17.73
CA GLU A 515 14.88 -33.37 -17.02
C GLU A 515 14.99 -34.78 -16.44
N VAL A 516 13.89 -35.34 -15.94
CA VAL A 516 13.81 -36.74 -15.53
C VAL A 516 13.96 -37.64 -16.74
N ALA A 517 13.27 -37.36 -17.85
CA ALA A 517 13.40 -38.11 -19.10
C ALA A 517 14.83 -38.02 -19.65
N LYS A 518 15.47 -36.85 -19.60
CA LYS A 518 16.86 -36.63 -20.00
C LYS A 518 17.82 -37.37 -19.09
N LYS A 519 17.62 -37.36 -17.77
CA LYS A 519 18.41 -38.19 -16.83
C LYS A 519 18.25 -39.68 -17.12
N THR A 520 17.03 -40.14 -17.43
CA THR A 520 16.82 -41.54 -17.86
C THR A 520 17.40 -41.84 -19.25
N PHE A 521 17.59 -40.83 -20.10
CA PHE A 521 18.22 -40.95 -21.42
C PHE A 521 19.75 -40.95 -21.32
N ASP A 522 20.31 -40.10 -20.45
CA ASP A 522 21.73 -40.03 -20.13
C ASP A 522 22.18 -41.31 -19.38
N GLU A 523 21.34 -41.87 -18.50
CA GLU A 523 21.54 -43.20 -17.86
C GLU A 523 21.37 -44.38 -18.84
N ARG A 524 20.64 -44.20 -19.96
CA ARG A 524 20.46 -45.23 -21.01
C ARG A 524 21.47 -45.14 -22.15
N SER A 525 22.33 -44.13 -22.16
CA SER A 525 23.32 -43.92 -23.23
C SER A 525 24.45 -44.97 -23.27
N VAL A 526 24.55 -45.85 -22.26
CA VAL A 526 25.59 -46.90 -22.22
C VAL A 526 25.02 -48.32 -22.42
N HIS A 527 23.70 -48.55 -22.44
CA HIS A 527 23.16 -49.93 -22.42
C HIS A 527 21.92 -50.21 -23.30
N SER A 528 21.67 -49.48 -24.39
CA SER A 528 20.43 -49.72 -25.14
C SER A 528 20.51 -49.45 -26.64
N ILE A 529 21.20 -50.34 -27.36
CA ILE A 529 20.83 -50.65 -28.74
C ILE A 529 20.38 -52.12 -28.83
N ASP A 530 21.04 -53.04 -28.10
CA ASP A 530 20.66 -54.45 -28.05
C ASP A 530 19.40 -54.73 -27.21
N ALA A 531 19.16 -53.96 -26.14
CA ALA A 531 17.96 -54.12 -25.30
C ALA A 531 16.66 -53.61 -25.95
N LEU A 532 16.75 -52.75 -26.97
CA LEU A 532 15.59 -52.23 -27.72
C LEU A 532 15.08 -53.25 -28.75
N VAL A 533 15.95 -54.09 -29.32
CA VAL A 533 15.56 -55.13 -30.28
C VAL A 533 14.88 -56.32 -29.60
N GLN A 534 15.23 -56.59 -28.33
CA GLN A 534 14.59 -57.67 -27.54
C GLN A 534 13.29 -57.22 -26.87
N THR A 535 13.15 -55.97 -26.44
CA THR A 535 11.92 -55.46 -25.82
C THR A 535 10.82 -55.15 -26.84
N LEU A 536 11.15 -54.70 -28.05
CA LEU A 536 10.17 -54.51 -29.13
C LEU A 536 9.50 -55.81 -29.61
N ASN A 537 10.17 -56.95 -29.47
CA ASN A 537 9.60 -58.27 -29.80
C ASN A 537 8.78 -58.89 -28.64
N ALA A 538 8.98 -58.44 -27.39
CA ALA A 538 8.26 -58.96 -26.22
C ALA A 538 7.06 -58.07 -25.79
N ASP A 539 7.12 -56.75 -26.00
CA ASP A 539 6.07 -55.81 -25.55
C ASP A 539 4.94 -55.58 -26.57
N ALA A 540 5.13 -55.92 -27.85
CA ALA A 540 4.08 -55.80 -28.87
C ALA A 540 2.85 -56.70 -28.57
N GLY A 541 3.05 -57.81 -27.86
CA GLY A 541 1.97 -58.74 -27.49
C GLY A 541 1.26 -58.42 -26.16
N ASN A 542 1.95 -57.77 -25.21
CA ASN A 542 1.47 -57.66 -23.83
C ASN A 542 0.97 -56.26 -23.43
N TYR A 543 1.38 -55.19 -24.13
CA TYR A 543 0.90 -53.83 -23.84
C TYR A 543 -0.49 -53.57 -24.46
N VAL A 544 -0.74 -54.11 -25.66
CA VAL A 544 -2.02 -53.95 -26.38
C VAL A 544 -3.18 -54.64 -25.64
N VAL A 545 -2.93 -55.77 -24.99
CA VAL A 545 -3.94 -56.52 -24.22
C VAL A 545 -4.27 -55.81 -22.90
N ARG A 546 -3.26 -55.36 -22.15
CA ARG A 546 -3.49 -54.67 -20.85
C ARG A 546 -4.10 -53.27 -20.98
N HIS A 547 -3.76 -52.52 -22.03
CA HIS A 547 -4.41 -51.23 -22.28
C HIS A 547 -5.86 -51.40 -22.74
N ARG A 548 -6.15 -52.38 -23.62
CA ARG A 548 -7.53 -52.73 -23.97
C ARG A 548 -8.34 -53.14 -22.74
N ASP A 549 -7.79 -54.01 -21.90
CA ASP A 549 -8.50 -54.46 -20.70
C ASP A 549 -8.70 -53.31 -19.69
N SER A 550 -7.71 -52.41 -19.53
CA SER A 550 -7.88 -51.23 -18.67
C SER A 550 -8.87 -50.21 -19.21
N GLU A 551 -8.95 -50.03 -20.53
CA GLU A 551 -9.92 -49.13 -21.17
C GLU A 551 -11.32 -49.73 -21.14
N LEU A 552 -11.46 -51.03 -21.44
CA LEU A 552 -12.71 -51.79 -21.29
C LEU A 552 -13.23 -51.75 -19.85
N ILE A 553 -12.36 -51.86 -18.84
CA ILE A 553 -12.76 -51.74 -17.42
C ILE A 553 -13.26 -50.32 -17.11
N LYS A 554 -12.59 -49.28 -17.62
CA LYS A 554 -13.04 -47.89 -17.43
C LYS A 554 -14.35 -47.59 -18.17
N GLU A 555 -14.53 -48.14 -19.37
CA GLU A 555 -15.77 -48.04 -20.14
C GLU A 555 -16.92 -48.78 -19.45
N VAL A 556 -16.67 -49.99 -18.93
CA VAL A 556 -17.66 -50.75 -18.15
C VAL A 556 -18.05 -50.00 -16.88
N GLN A 557 -17.10 -49.37 -16.18
CA GLN A 557 -17.40 -48.55 -15.00
C GLN A 557 -18.22 -47.30 -15.34
N LYS A 558 -17.88 -46.62 -16.45
CA LYS A 558 -18.65 -45.46 -16.92
C LYS A 558 -20.07 -45.87 -17.32
N ASN A 559 -20.22 -46.99 -18.05
CA ASN A 559 -21.51 -47.54 -18.44
C ASN A 559 -22.32 -48.00 -17.21
N GLN A 560 -21.70 -48.54 -16.17
CA GLN A 560 -22.38 -48.87 -14.91
C GLN A 560 -22.90 -47.64 -14.17
N GLN A 561 -22.13 -46.54 -14.14
CA GLN A 561 -22.57 -45.27 -13.57
C GLN A 561 -23.72 -44.64 -14.38
N GLU A 562 -23.66 -44.73 -15.71
CA GLU A 562 -24.71 -44.24 -16.59
C GLU A 562 -26.00 -45.07 -16.46
N ILE A 563 -25.90 -46.40 -16.35
CA ILE A 563 -27.03 -47.28 -16.04
C ILE A 563 -27.63 -46.96 -14.67
N LEU A 564 -26.82 -46.64 -13.66
CA LEU A 564 -27.31 -46.20 -12.35
C LEU A 564 -28.06 -44.87 -12.43
N HIS A 565 -27.53 -43.90 -13.19
CA HIS A 565 -28.20 -42.63 -13.44
C HIS A 565 -29.53 -42.82 -14.19
N LEU A 566 -29.55 -43.68 -15.21
CA LEU A 566 -30.76 -44.02 -15.98
C LEU A 566 -31.78 -44.77 -15.13
N ARG A 567 -31.35 -45.66 -14.22
CA ARG A 567 -32.23 -46.34 -13.26
C ARG A 567 -32.80 -45.37 -12.23
N GLN A 568 -32.02 -44.41 -11.74
CA GLN A 568 -32.52 -43.34 -10.88
C GLN A 568 -33.50 -42.43 -11.63
N HIS A 569 -33.24 -42.14 -12.90
CA HIS A 569 -34.16 -41.35 -13.74
C HIS A 569 -35.45 -42.12 -14.03
N LEU A 570 -35.38 -43.42 -14.34
CA LEU A 570 -36.54 -44.30 -14.49
C LEU A 570 -37.32 -44.44 -13.19
N SER A 571 -36.64 -44.53 -12.05
CA SER A 571 -37.29 -44.55 -10.73
C SER A 571 -37.98 -43.22 -10.43
N ARG A 572 -37.42 -42.07 -10.82
CA ARG A 572 -38.07 -40.75 -10.71
C ARG A 572 -39.27 -40.63 -11.66
N VAL A 573 -39.18 -41.17 -12.87
CA VAL A 573 -40.28 -41.18 -13.85
C VAL A 573 -41.40 -42.14 -13.41
N GLN A 574 -41.07 -43.31 -12.85
CA GLN A 574 -42.03 -44.24 -12.24
C GLN A 574 -42.61 -43.70 -10.93
N ALA A 575 -41.86 -42.93 -10.14
CA ALA A 575 -42.37 -42.22 -8.96
C ALA A 575 -43.26 -41.02 -9.35
N GLY A 576 -43.08 -40.46 -10.55
CA GLY A 576 -43.97 -39.46 -11.16
C GLY A 576 -45.25 -40.04 -11.76
N TYR A 577 -45.35 -41.36 -11.89
CA TYR A 577 -46.55 -42.08 -12.30
C TYR A 577 -46.94 -43.09 -11.23
N SER A 578 -47.59 -42.61 -10.17
CA SER A 578 -48.50 -43.44 -9.38
C SER A 578 -49.95 -43.08 -9.73
N PRO A 579 -50.81 -44.06 -10.02
CA PRO A 579 -52.14 -43.83 -10.56
C PRO A 579 -53.13 -43.45 -9.44
N LEU A 580 -53.80 -42.31 -9.60
CA LEU A 580 -55.06 -42.01 -8.90
C LEU A 580 -56.20 -42.26 -9.91
N SER A 581 -56.86 -43.41 -9.79
CA SER A 581 -58.15 -43.56 -9.12
C SER A 581 -59.32 -43.01 -9.93
N THR A 582 -59.96 -43.93 -10.66
CA THR A 582 -61.41 -44.12 -10.83
C THR A 582 -62.37 -42.97 -10.48
N ASN A 583 -63.33 -42.78 -11.42
CA ASN A 583 -64.67 -42.20 -11.25
C ASN A 583 -64.72 -40.69 -10.93
N THR A 584 -65.44 -39.82 -11.64
CA THR A 584 -66.79 -39.91 -12.21
C THR A 584 -67.00 -38.78 -13.24
N ASN A 585 -67.74 -39.11 -14.30
CA ASN A 585 -68.83 -38.36 -14.94
C ASN A 585 -68.75 -36.82 -15.17
N VAL A 586 -69.11 -36.48 -16.42
CA VAL A 586 -69.95 -35.33 -16.85
C VAL A 586 -69.26 -34.03 -17.28
N ASN A 587 -69.27 -33.87 -18.61
CA ASN A 587 -69.62 -32.70 -19.41
C ASN A 587 -68.72 -31.44 -19.54
N ASP A 588 -68.85 -30.93 -20.76
CA ASP A 588 -68.75 -29.56 -21.24
C ASP A 588 -67.38 -29.03 -21.69
N ASP A 589 -67.20 -29.16 -23.01
CA ASP A 589 -67.21 -28.04 -23.94
C ASP A 589 -66.11 -26.96 -23.88
N THR A 590 -65.45 -26.86 -25.04
CA THR A 590 -65.17 -25.63 -25.80
C THR A 590 -63.91 -24.81 -25.50
N ALA A 591 -63.04 -24.84 -26.52
CA ALA A 591 -62.70 -23.69 -27.36
C ALA A 591 -61.37 -22.94 -27.15
N ASN A 592 -60.78 -22.67 -28.33
CA ASN A 592 -60.02 -21.49 -28.75
C ASN A 592 -58.49 -21.48 -28.62
N ILE A 593 -57.91 -22.09 -29.66
CA ILE A 593 -56.98 -21.44 -30.60
C ILE A 593 -57.25 -19.93 -30.77
N SER A 594 -56.21 -19.09 -30.63
CA SER A 594 -55.92 -17.90 -31.46
C SER A 594 -54.74 -17.10 -30.84
N ILE A 595 -53.57 -17.05 -31.49
CA ILE A 595 -53.15 -16.03 -32.46
C ILE A 595 -52.67 -14.71 -31.82
N LEU A 596 -51.36 -14.46 -31.97
CA LEU A 596 -50.64 -13.20 -32.22
C LEU A 596 -50.96 -11.92 -31.41
N LYS A 597 -49.91 -11.38 -30.74
CA LYS A 597 -49.28 -10.05 -30.99
C LYS A 597 -48.25 -9.75 -29.88
N LEU A 598 -46.95 -9.68 -30.20
CA LEU A 598 -46.19 -8.44 -30.49
C LEU A 598 -46.12 -7.45 -29.32
N VAL A 599 -44.99 -7.46 -28.59
CA VAL A 599 -44.04 -6.35 -28.39
C VAL A 599 -42.64 -6.96 -28.37
#